data_AF-A0A402BKH2-F1
#
_entry.id   AF-A0A402BKH2-F1
#
_cell.length_a   1.000
_cell.length_b   1.000
_cell.length_c   1.000
_cell.angle_alpha   90.00
_cell.angle_beta   90.00
_cell.angle_gamma   90.00
#
_symmetry.space_group_name_H-M   'P 1'
#
loop_
_entity.id
_entity.type
_entity.pdbx_description
1 polymer ?
#
loop_
_entity_poly.entity_id
_entity_poly.type
_entity_poly.pdbx_seq_one_letter_code
_entity_poly.pdbx_strand_id
1 'polypeptide(L)'
;MTTILTIYVNILQKLLDAGSVVEMHTIIEQETPAENEVETKSTMIDLEDTSLRIQSKIEVDEEQKVFANGQGIDDIDDILFELSLRQPGTDLALFCQYVTELADAGHIVQVKIDEQEVRVLEVELANNEKLRVLYISIEDAEQPLAVERNLDTDVADQFYHMSEELDYSTHFYVLYNKVEADFRLYPPDFDQEAEDAVELYERIFLPRMQASRDYDEVPGLIYH
;
A
#
# COMPACT_ATOMS: atom_id res chain seq x y z
N MET A 1 3.69 -13.99 -18.71
CA MET A 1 4.37 -12.70 -18.43
C MET A 1 3.65 -12.13 -17.23
N THR A 2 4.38 -11.91 -16.15
CA THR A 2 3.81 -11.33 -14.92
C THR A 2 3.73 -9.82 -15.04
N THR A 3 2.88 -9.20 -14.20
CA THR A 3 2.71 -7.75 -14.14
C THR A 3 2.87 -7.24 -12.71
N ILE A 4 2.79 -5.93 -12.52
CA ILE A 4 2.76 -5.31 -11.19
C ILE A 4 1.60 -5.81 -10.34
N LEU A 5 0.45 -6.08 -10.97
CA LEU A 5 -0.67 -6.69 -10.28
C LEU A 5 -0.29 -8.05 -9.68
N THR A 6 0.56 -8.82 -10.38
CA THR A 6 1.09 -10.08 -9.86
C THR A 6 1.94 -9.85 -8.61
N ILE A 7 2.78 -8.81 -8.58
CA ILE A 7 3.60 -8.45 -7.42
C ILE A 7 2.71 -8.06 -6.24
N TYR A 8 1.77 -7.13 -6.47
CA TYR A 8 0.81 -6.66 -5.46
C TYR A 8 0.08 -7.82 -4.78
N VAL A 9 -0.54 -8.69 -5.57
CA VAL A 9 -1.30 -9.83 -5.08
C VAL A 9 -0.40 -10.87 -4.40
N ASN A 10 0.82 -11.08 -4.90
CA ASN A 10 1.78 -11.97 -4.24
C ASN A 10 2.15 -11.47 -2.84
N ILE A 11 2.30 -10.16 -2.64
CA ILE A 11 2.60 -9.61 -1.31
C ILE A 11 1.39 -9.76 -0.39
N LEU A 12 0.16 -9.52 -0.88
CA LEU A 12 -1.07 -9.79 -0.12
C LEU A 12 -1.20 -11.27 0.28
N GLN A 13 -0.85 -12.21 -0.61
CA GLN A 13 -0.83 -13.63 -0.30
C GLN A 13 0.22 -13.96 0.78
N LYS A 14 1.42 -13.38 0.69
CA LYS A 14 2.47 -13.55 1.72
C LYS A 14 2.04 -13.00 3.09
N LEU A 15 1.30 -11.89 3.11
CA LEU A 15 0.69 -11.36 4.34
C LEU A 15 -0.33 -12.34 4.94
N LEU A 16 -1.19 -12.92 4.10
CA LEU A 16 -2.14 -13.95 4.52
C LEU A 16 -1.41 -15.19 5.08
N ASP A 17 -0.36 -15.63 4.40
CA ASP A 17 0.47 -16.78 4.82
C ASP A 17 1.24 -16.50 6.13
N ALA A 18 1.60 -15.24 6.38
CA ALA A 18 2.17 -14.78 7.66
C ALA A 18 1.14 -14.77 8.81
N GLY A 19 -0.13 -15.10 8.54
CA GLY A 19 -1.19 -15.16 9.54
C GLY A 19 -1.90 -13.82 9.78
N SER A 20 -1.72 -12.85 8.88
CA SER A 20 -2.45 -11.59 8.90
C SER A 20 -3.91 -11.82 8.51
N VAL A 21 -4.81 -11.00 9.04
CA VAL A 21 -6.18 -10.94 8.57
C VAL A 21 -6.23 -9.98 7.39
N VAL A 22 -6.72 -10.46 6.26
CA VAL A 22 -6.91 -9.67 5.04
C VAL A 22 -8.41 -9.61 4.74
N GLU A 23 -8.98 -8.42 4.78
CA GLU A 23 -10.39 -8.16 4.46
C GLU A 23 -10.46 -7.26 3.23
N MET A 24 -11.32 -7.64 2.29
CA MET A 24 -11.53 -6.93 1.04
C MET A 24 -12.81 -6.11 1.15
N HIS A 25 -12.73 -4.82 0.88
CA HIS A 25 -13.86 -3.90 0.86
C HIS A 25 -14.01 -3.34 -0.56
N THR A 26 -15.18 -3.49 -1.15
CA THR A 26 -15.48 -2.95 -2.48
C THR A 26 -16.03 -1.54 -2.35
N ILE A 27 -15.35 -0.56 -2.94
CA ILE A 27 -15.83 0.82 -3.00
C ILE A 27 -16.92 0.88 -4.07
N ILE A 28 -18.17 1.05 -3.66
CA ILE A 28 -19.28 1.29 -4.60
C ILE A 28 -19.42 2.80 -4.75
N GLU A 29 -18.85 3.37 -5.82
CA GLU A 29 -19.22 4.72 -6.24
C GLU A 29 -20.67 4.70 -6.74
N GLN A 30 -21.62 5.13 -5.91
CA GLN A 30 -22.96 5.43 -6.43
C GLN A 30 -22.88 6.71 -7.26
N GLU A 31 -23.07 6.60 -8.57
CA GLU A 31 -23.34 7.76 -9.42
C GLU A 31 -24.51 8.54 -8.82
N THR A 32 -24.24 9.73 -8.27
CA THR A 32 -25.30 10.67 -7.87
C THR A 32 -26.21 10.89 -9.08
N PRO A 33 -27.52 10.64 -9.00
CA PRO A 33 -28.42 10.94 -10.10
C PRO A 33 -28.32 12.44 -10.38
N ALA A 34 -27.99 12.77 -11.63
CA ALA A 34 -27.85 14.14 -12.08
C ALA A 34 -29.21 14.85 -12.04
N GLU A 35 -29.59 15.43 -10.91
CA GLU A 35 -30.72 16.36 -10.84
C GLU A 35 -30.43 17.56 -9.94
N ASN A 36 -30.22 18.70 -10.61
CA ASN A 36 -30.76 20.02 -10.30
C ASN A 36 -30.92 20.45 -8.83
N GLU A 37 -30.24 21.56 -8.51
CA GLU A 37 -30.66 22.63 -7.60
C GLU A 37 -30.50 22.45 -6.06
N VAL A 38 -29.64 23.33 -5.52
CA VAL A 38 -29.72 24.06 -4.23
C VAL A 38 -29.12 23.43 -2.96
N GLU A 39 -28.05 24.12 -2.50
CA GLU A 39 -27.53 24.37 -1.14
C GLU A 39 -27.69 23.33 -0.01
N THR A 40 -26.52 22.95 0.52
CA THR A 40 -26.24 22.51 1.91
C THR A 40 -26.90 21.25 2.43
N LYS A 41 -26.14 20.16 2.39
CA LYS A 41 -25.78 19.31 3.53
C LYS A 41 -24.61 18.42 3.11
N SER A 42 -23.59 18.32 3.95
CA SER A 42 -22.52 17.34 3.80
C SER A 42 -23.18 15.95 3.74
N THR A 43 -23.20 15.35 2.57
CA THR A 43 -23.73 14.01 2.37
C THR A 43 -22.75 13.06 3.04
N MET A 44 -23.10 12.52 4.21
CA MET A 44 -22.51 11.27 4.65
C MET A 44 -22.86 10.23 3.57
N ILE A 45 -21.83 9.70 2.93
CA ILE A 45 -21.95 8.61 1.98
C ILE A 45 -22.26 7.36 2.83
N ASP A 46 -23.49 6.86 2.78
CA ASP A 46 -23.81 5.51 3.26
C ASP A 46 -23.30 4.54 2.19
N LEU A 47 -22.08 4.04 2.37
CA LEU A 47 -21.50 2.97 1.57
C LEU A 47 -22.21 1.66 1.95
N GLU A 48 -22.81 0.96 0.99
CA GLU A 48 -23.12 -0.46 1.19
C GLU A 48 -21.79 -1.25 1.10
N ASP A 49 -21.00 -1.19 2.17
CA ASP A 49 -19.71 -1.88 2.27
C ASP A 49 -19.95 -3.39 2.24
N THR A 50 -19.74 -3.99 1.06
CA THR A 50 -19.61 -5.44 0.96
C THR A 50 -18.18 -5.79 1.36
N SER A 51 -18.03 -6.28 2.59
CA SER A 51 -16.76 -6.79 3.09
C SER A 51 -16.65 -8.31 2.92
N LEU A 52 -15.51 -8.76 2.42
CA LEU A 52 -15.16 -10.17 2.29
C LEU A 52 -13.85 -10.45 2.99
N ARG A 53 -13.89 -11.25 4.05
CA ARG A 53 -12.67 -11.77 4.68
C ARG A 53 -12.04 -12.87 3.84
N ILE A 54 -10.78 -12.70 3.46
CA ILE A 54 -10.01 -13.71 2.73
C ILE A 54 -9.55 -14.77 3.74
N GLN A 55 -9.82 -16.04 3.42
CA GLN A 55 -9.60 -17.14 4.35
C GLN A 55 -8.35 -17.92 4.03
N SER A 56 -8.05 -18.09 2.74
CA SER A 56 -7.00 -19.01 2.33
C SER A 56 -6.16 -18.54 1.16
N LYS A 57 -6.72 -17.79 0.21
CA LYS A 57 -6.00 -17.51 -1.03
C LYS A 57 -6.43 -16.22 -1.71
N ILE A 58 -5.45 -15.48 -2.18
CA ILE A 58 -5.57 -14.42 -3.18
C ILE A 58 -4.56 -14.71 -4.30
N GLU A 59 -4.99 -14.65 -5.56
CA GLU A 59 -4.14 -14.99 -6.70
C GLU A 59 -4.50 -14.23 -7.96
N VAL A 60 -3.58 -14.21 -8.93
CA VAL A 60 -3.79 -13.68 -10.27
C VAL A 60 -3.78 -14.83 -11.27
N ASP A 61 -4.76 -14.88 -12.15
CA ASP A 61 -4.82 -15.90 -13.21
C ASP A 61 -3.98 -15.54 -14.45
N GLU A 62 -3.99 -16.42 -15.45
CA GLU A 62 -3.26 -16.21 -16.71
C GLU A 62 -3.79 -15.01 -17.52
N GLU A 63 -5.04 -14.58 -17.28
CA GLU A 63 -5.69 -13.42 -17.91
C GLU A 63 -5.50 -12.11 -17.10
N GLN A 64 -4.69 -12.13 -16.04
CA GLN A 64 -4.47 -11.01 -15.12
C GLN A 64 -5.70 -10.59 -14.32
N LYS A 65 -6.60 -11.52 -14.03
CA LYS A 65 -7.73 -11.31 -13.12
C LYS A 65 -7.38 -11.76 -11.71
N VAL A 66 -7.81 -10.96 -10.73
CA VAL A 66 -7.59 -11.27 -9.32
C VAL A 66 -8.73 -12.15 -8.81
N PHE A 67 -8.38 -13.17 -8.02
CA PHE A 67 -9.33 -14.03 -7.33
C PHE A 67 -9.03 -14.08 -5.84
N ALA A 68 -10.05 -13.86 -5.01
CA ALA A 68 -9.99 -14.02 -3.56
C ALA A 68 -10.92 -15.15 -3.12
N ASN A 69 -10.38 -16.19 -2.46
CA ASN A 69 -11.10 -17.43 -2.12
C ASN A 69 -11.87 -18.05 -3.31
N GLY A 70 -11.38 -17.87 -4.54
CA GLY A 70 -12.03 -18.34 -5.78
C GLY A 70 -13.16 -17.44 -6.31
N GLN A 71 -13.42 -16.29 -5.69
CA GLN A 71 -14.30 -15.25 -6.24
C GLN A 71 -13.47 -14.26 -7.05
N GLY A 72 -13.89 -14.01 -8.30
CA GLY A 72 -13.23 -13.03 -9.17
C GLY A 72 -13.53 -11.60 -8.72
N ILE A 73 -12.53 -10.74 -8.86
CA ILE A 73 -12.61 -9.30 -8.60
C ILE A 73 -12.57 -8.59 -9.96
N ASP A 74 -13.59 -7.78 -10.24
CA ASP A 74 -13.78 -7.16 -11.55
C ASP A 74 -12.90 -5.92 -11.75
N ASP A 75 -12.82 -5.05 -10.74
CA ASP A 75 -11.95 -3.88 -10.75
C ASP A 75 -11.13 -3.88 -9.46
N ILE A 76 -9.80 -3.94 -9.58
CA ILE A 76 -8.89 -3.97 -8.44
C ILE A 76 -8.55 -2.56 -7.95
N ASP A 77 -8.73 -1.55 -8.81
CA ASP A 77 -8.46 -0.15 -8.46
C ASP A 77 -9.49 0.36 -7.44
N ASP A 78 -10.70 -0.21 -7.44
CA ASP A 78 -11.81 0.12 -6.53
C ASP A 78 -11.85 -0.73 -5.25
N ILE A 79 -10.81 -1.52 -5.00
CA ILE A 79 -10.76 -2.44 -3.84
C ILE A 79 -9.81 -1.94 -2.79
N LEU A 80 -10.36 -1.74 -1.58
CA LEU A 80 -9.59 -1.48 -0.39
C LEU A 80 -9.33 -2.78 0.37
N PHE A 81 -8.06 -3.13 0.57
CA PHE A 81 -7.69 -4.23 1.44
C PHE A 81 -7.35 -3.70 2.83
N GLU A 82 -8.09 -4.18 3.83
CA GLU A 82 -7.77 -3.97 5.23
C GLU A 82 -6.89 -5.12 5.74
N LEU A 83 -5.76 -4.76 6.32
CA LEU A 83 -4.80 -5.66 6.95
C LEU A 83 -4.81 -5.44 8.45
N SER A 84 -4.97 -6.53 9.21
CA SER A 84 -4.88 -6.48 10.67
C SER A 84 -4.19 -7.70 11.26
N LEU A 85 -3.67 -7.53 12.47
CA LEU A 85 -2.97 -8.56 13.21
C LEU A 85 -3.94 -9.47 13.97
N ARG A 86 -3.62 -10.75 14.06
CA ARG A 86 -4.32 -11.72 14.91
C ARG A 86 -3.32 -12.45 15.80
N GLN A 87 -3.18 -12.02 17.05
CA GLN A 87 -2.35 -12.74 18.03
C GLN A 87 -3.07 -13.97 18.62
N PRO A 88 -2.36 -15.09 18.87
CA PRO A 88 -0.92 -15.35 18.67
C PRO A 88 -0.56 -15.92 17.27
N GLY A 89 -1.38 -15.68 16.25
CA GLY A 89 -1.28 -16.35 14.95
C GLY A 89 -0.44 -15.63 13.88
N THR A 90 -0.18 -14.33 14.04
CA THR A 90 0.56 -13.54 13.03
C THR A 90 2.05 -13.45 13.34
N ASP A 91 2.89 -13.74 12.34
CA ASP A 91 4.32 -13.43 12.37
C ASP A 91 4.51 -11.92 12.15
N LEU A 92 4.82 -11.22 13.23
CA LEU A 92 4.93 -9.76 13.25
C LEU A 92 6.05 -9.24 12.38
N ALA A 93 7.18 -9.95 12.31
CA ALA A 93 8.33 -9.50 11.53
C ALA A 93 8.00 -9.57 10.04
N LEU A 94 7.36 -10.67 9.60
CA LEU A 94 6.88 -10.80 8.24
C LEU A 94 5.75 -9.82 7.92
N PHE A 95 4.84 -9.54 8.86
CA PHE A 95 3.80 -8.53 8.68
C PHE A 95 4.42 -7.16 8.39
N CYS A 96 5.30 -6.67 9.27
CA CYS A 96 5.99 -5.39 9.10
C CYS A 96 6.74 -5.33 7.76
N GLN A 97 7.47 -6.40 7.44
CA GLN A 97 8.22 -6.51 6.19
C GLN A 97 7.30 -6.37 4.98
N TYR A 98 6.21 -7.12 4.91
CA TYR A 98 5.35 -7.13 3.71
C TYR A 98 4.45 -5.90 3.59
N VAL A 99 4.01 -5.30 4.71
CA VAL A 99 3.32 -3.99 4.67
C VAL A 99 4.27 -2.91 4.14
N THR A 100 5.51 -2.91 4.60
CA THR A 100 6.55 -2.00 4.10
C THR A 100 6.86 -2.26 2.63
N GLU A 101 6.92 -3.53 2.23
CA GLU A 101 7.15 -3.94 0.84
C GLU A 101 6.04 -3.43 -0.11
N LEU A 102 4.78 -3.40 0.33
CA LEU A 102 3.68 -2.79 -0.44
C LEU A 102 3.89 -1.29 -0.64
N ALA A 103 4.29 -0.57 0.42
CA ALA A 103 4.56 0.86 0.35
C ALA A 103 5.77 1.16 -0.57
N ASP A 104 6.82 0.35 -0.50
CA ASP A 104 7.99 0.45 -1.39
C ASP A 104 7.61 0.24 -2.84
N ALA A 105 6.84 -0.81 -3.13
CA ALA A 105 6.37 -1.14 -4.47
C ALA A 105 5.47 -0.06 -5.09
N GLY A 106 5.14 1.01 -4.36
CA GLY A 106 4.40 2.17 -4.87
C GLY A 106 2.91 2.12 -4.61
N HIS A 107 2.43 1.11 -3.89
CA HIS A 107 1.03 1.02 -3.50
C HIS A 107 0.73 2.02 -2.37
N ILE A 108 -0.55 2.38 -2.25
CA ILE A 108 -0.97 3.29 -1.18
C ILE A 108 -1.21 2.43 0.05
N VAL A 109 -0.43 2.67 1.09
CA VAL A 109 -0.62 2.07 2.41
C VAL A 109 -0.96 3.19 3.38
N GLN A 110 -2.11 3.10 4.03
CA GLN A 110 -2.65 4.10 4.94
C GLN A 110 -2.91 3.51 6.32
N VAL A 111 -2.81 4.35 7.33
CA VAL A 111 -3.14 4.02 8.71
C VAL A 111 -3.70 5.26 9.42
N LYS A 112 -4.51 5.05 10.45
CA LYS A 112 -5.01 6.13 11.31
C LYS A 112 -4.16 6.25 12.57
N ILE A 113 -3.51 7.41 12.74
CA ILE A 113 -2.68 7.75 13.91
C ILE A 113 -3.25 9.03 14.53
N ASP A 114 -3.59 9.00 15.82
CA ASP A 114 -4.14 10.15 16.57
C ASP A 114 -5.30 10.87 15.85
N GLU A 115 -6.22 10.08 15.29
CA GLU A 115 -7.36 10.51 14.49
C GLU A 115 -7.05 11.02 13.07
N GLN A 116 -5.78 11.16 12.71
CA GLN A 116 -5.33 11.55 11.37
C GLN A 116 -5.06 10.32 10.50
N GLU A 117 -5.55 10.35 9.26
CA GLU A 117 -5.18 9.37 8.25
C GLU A 117 -3.87 9.79 7.58
N VAL A 118 -2.91 8.88 7.49
CA VAL A 118 -1.55 9.14 7.02
C VAL A 118 -1.08 8.06 6.06
N ARG A 119 -0.12 8.40 5.20
CA ARG A 119 0.51 7.46 4.28
C ARG A 119 1.75 6.84 4.92
N VAL A 120 1.76 5.52 4.98
CA VAL A 120 2.86 4.72 5.53
C VAL A 120 4.02 4.69 4.54
N LEU A 121 5.21 4.96 5.05
CA LEU A 121 6.48 4.78 4.33
C LEU A 121 7.16 3.49 4.79
N GLU A 122 7.08 3.20 6.09
CA GLU A 122 7.69 2.01 6.70
C GLU A 122 6.97 1.60 7.98
N VAL A 123 6.93 0.30 8.23
CA VAL A 123 6.46 -0.29 9.49
C VAL A 123 7.57 -1.13 10.09
N GLU A 124 7.94 -0.82 11.33
CA GLU A 124 8.95 -1.55 12.09
C GLU A 124 8.39 -2.14 13.38
N LEU A 125 9.09 -3.15 13.91
CA LEU A 125 8.80 -3.69 15.23
C LEU A 125 9.46 -2.82 16.30
N ALA A 126 8.65 -2.07 17.06
CA ALA A 126 9.16 -1.32 18.20
C ALA A 126 9.63 -2.26 19.32
N ASN A 127 8.88 -3.34 19.53
CA ASN A 127 9.18 -4.43 20.46
C ASN A 127 8.37 -5.68 20.08
N ASN A 128 8.40 -6.74 20.91
CA ASN A 128 7.66 -7.98 20.67
C ASN A 128 6.13 -7.83 20.73
N GLU A 129 5.63 -6.65 21.10
CA GLU A 129 4.22 -6.37 21.37
C GLU A 129 3.64 -5.16 20.61
N LYS A 130 4.48 -4.38 19.92
CA LYS A 130 4.05 -3.10 19.34
C LYS A 130 4.77 -2.77 18.05
N LEU A 131 4.07 -2.00 17.22
CA LEU A 131 4.55 -1.51 15.94
C LEU A 131 5.01 -0.06 16.05
N ARG A 132 5.85 0.39 15.13
CA ARG A 132 6.09 1.81 14.88
C ARG A 132 5.97 2.06 13.38
N VAL A 133 5.44 3.22 13.03
CA VAL A 133 5.21 3.59 11.63
C VAL A 133 5.94 4.89 11.34
N LEU A 134 6.75 4.87 10.28
CA LEU A 134 7.22 6.07 9.62
C LEU A 134 6.19 6.48 8.57
N TYR A 135 5.73 7.73 8.59
CA TYR A 135 4.65 8.20 7.75
C TYR A 135 4.82 9.66 7.28
N ILE A 136 4.01 10.01 6.29
CA ILE A 136 3.77 11.38 5.81
C ILE A 136 2.28 11.68 5.86
N SER A 137 1.89 12.94 6.07
CA SER A 137 0.47 13.34 5.99
C SER A 137 -0.06 13.15 4.56
N ILE A 138 -1.36 12.84 4.40
CA ILE A 138 -1.95 12.70 3.04
C ILE A 138 -1.85 14.02 2.26
N GLU A 139 -2.10 15.15 2.92
CA GLU A 139 -2.02 16.48 2.29
C GLU A 139 -0.62 16.77 1.74
N ASP A 140 0.43 16.32 2.42
CA ASP A 140 1.81 16.48 1.94
C ASP A 140 2.17 15.45 0.86
N ALA A 141 1.62 14.23 0.93
CA ALA A 141 1.83 13.17 -0.06
C ALA A 141 1.17 13.48 -1.42
N GLU A 142 0.10 14.27 -1.44
CA GLU A 142 -0.62 14.67 -2.67
C GLU A 142 -0.06 15.94 -3.33
N GLN A 143 0.86 16.65 -2.67
CA GLN A 143 1.45 17.85 -3.26
C GLN A 143 2.33 17.48 -4.46
N PRO A 144 2.07 18.05 -5.66
CA PRO A 144 2.94 17.84 -6.80
C PRO A 144 4.31 18.44 -6.46
N LEU A 145 5.35 17.63 -6.61
CA LEU A 145 6.73 18.06 -6.46
C LEU A 145 7.06 19.16 -7.46
N ALA A 146 6.80 20.41 -7.09
CA ALA A 146 7.44 21.57 -7.66
C ALA A 146 8.89 21.63 -7.14
N VAL A 147 9.62 20.51 -7.20
CA VAL A 147 11.05 20.46 -6.96
C VAL A 147 11.70 20.95 -8.24
N GLU A 148 11.77 22.28 -8.37
CA GLU A 148 12.79 22.90 -9.20
C GLU A 148 14.11 22.20 -8.87
N ARG A 149 14.82 21.73 -9.91
CA ARG A 149 16.07 20.94 -9.86
C ARG A 149 17.27 21.65 -9.20
N ASN A 150 17.04 22.58 -8.30
CA ASN A 150 18.04 23.16 -7.44
C ASN A 150 17.50 23.00 -6.03
N LEU A 151 18.14 22.16 -5.21
CA LEU A 151 18.48 22.51 -3.84
C LEU A 151 19.17 21.33 -3.13
N ASP A 152 20.48 21.52 -2.92
CA ASP A 152 21.35 20.91 -1.92
C ASP A 152 20.86 21.27 -0.48
N THR A 153 19.59 20.98 -0.18
CA THR A 153 19.02 21.23 1.15
C THR A 153 18.47 19.94 1.67
N ASP A 154 18.72 19.67 2.95
CA ASP A 154 18.16 18.57 3.72
C ASP A 154 16.62 18.65 3.71
N VAL A 155 15.98 18.19 2.62
CA VAL A 155 14.51 18.07 2.47
C VAL A 155 13.95 17.06 3.49
N ALA A 156 14.83 16.23 4.04
CA ALA A 156 14.51 15.16 4.97
C ALA A 156 13.74 15.68 6.20
N ASP A 157 14.22 16.68 6.93
CA ASP A 157 13.80 16.86 8.33
C ASP A 157 12.41 17.49 8.60
N GLN A 158 11.58 17.81 7.59
CA GLN A 158 10.32 18.55 7.82
C GLN A 158 9.00 17.83 7.46
N PHE A 159 9.03 16.75 6.69
CA PHE A 159 7.78 16.17 6.15
C PHE A 159 7.42 14.78 6.67
N TYR A 160 8.41 14.02 7.17
CA TYR A 160 8.14 12.71 7.74
C TYR A 160 8.01 12.76 9.25
N HIS A 161 7.17 11.88 9.75
CA HIS A 161 6.90 11.71 11.15
C HIS A 161 7.03 10.24 11.53
N MET A 162 7.43 10.02 12.77
CA MET A 162 7.48 8.70 13.36
C MET A 162 6.37 8.61 14.40
N SER A 163 5.55 7.57 14.32
CA SER A 163 4.47 7.34 15.27
C SER A 163 5.02 7.01 16.67
N GLU A 164 4.19 7.24 17.68
CA GLU A 164 4.36 6.49 18.93
C GLU A 164 4.10 4.99 18.70
N GLU A 165 4.40 4.15 19.70
CA GLU A 165 4.20 2.70 19.57
C GLU A 165 2.70 2.37 19.38
N LEU A 166 2.36 1.76 18.25
CA LEU A 166 0.98 1.40 17.88
C LEU A 166 0.60 0.01 18.41
N ASP A 167 -0.68 -0.13 18.77
CA ASP A 167 -1.26 -1.40 19.26
C ASP A 167 -1.59 -2.34 18.09
N TYR A 168 -1.73 -3.63 18.37
CA TYR A 168 -2.14 -4.68 17.45
C TYR A 168 -3.55 -4.55 16.89
N SER A 169 -4.39 -3.72 17.52
CA SER A 169 -5.69 -3.34 16.97
C SER A 169 -5.56 -2.31 15.84
N THR A 170 -4.35 -1.93 15.42
CA THR A 170 -4.15 -1.02 14.30
C THR A 170 -4.46 -1.73 12.99
N HIS A 171 -5.29 -1.08 12.18
CA HIS A 171 -5.68 -1.53 10.85
C HIS A 171 -4.89 -0.74 9.80
N PHE A 172 -4.36 -1.44 8.81
CA PHE A 172 -3.70 -0.84 7.66
C PHE A 172 -4.58 -1.00 6.43
N TYR A 173 -4.67 0.05 5.64
CA TYR A 173 -5.54 0.15 4.48
C TYR A 173 -4.68 0.23 3.24
N VAL A 174 -4.87 -0.71 2.31
CA VAL A 174 -4.02 -0.86 1.13
C VAL A 174 -4.85 -0.75 -0.13
N LEU A 175 -4.43 0.16 -1.01
CA LEU A 175 -4.99 0.33 -2.35
C LEU A 175 -3.92 0.02 -3.39
N TYR A 176 -4.35 -0.66 -4.45
CA TYR A 176 -3.52 -0.85 -5.61
C TYR A 176 -3.31 0.49 -6.32
N ASN A 177 -2.05 0.80 -6.66
CA ASN A 177 -1.69 2.00 -7.41
C ASN A 177 -0.76 1.62 -8.55
N LYS A 178 -1.35 1.40 -9.72
CA LYS A 178 -0.60 0.98 -10.91
C LYS A 178 0.42 2.01 -11.36
N VAL A 179 0.05 3.30 -11.37
CA VAL A 179 0.86 4.38 -11.95
C VAL A 179 2.16 4.56 -11.17
N GLU A 180 2.07 4.65 -9.86
CA GLU A 180 3.23 4.80 -8.99
C GLU A 180 4.10 3.54 -9.00
N ALA A 181 3.48 2.36 -8.97
CA ALA A 181 4.21 1.10 -9.01
C ALA A 181 4.95 0.89 -10.35
N ASP A 182 4.33 1.27 -11.48
CA ASP A 182 4.97 1.25 -12.80
C ASP A 182 6.19 2.18 -12.82
N PHE A 183 6.05 3.39 -12.27
CA PHE A 183 7.16 4.35 -12.18
C PHE A 183 8.33 3.84 -11.33
N ARG A 184 8.05 3.17 -10.20
CA ARG A 184 9.09 2.64 -9.31
C ARG A 184 9.79 1.41 -9.84
N LEU A 185 9.04 0.49 -10.45
CA LEU A 185 9.57 -0.77 -10.96
C LEU A 185 10.39 -0.55 -12.24
N TYR A 186 9.99 0.39 -13.10
CA TYR A 186 10.62 0.63 -14.39
C TYR A 186 11.26 2.01 -14.47
N PRO A 187 12.55 2.14 -14.10
CA PRO A 187 13.32 3.35 -14.37
C PRO A 187 13.29 3.70 -15.87
N PRO A 188 13.53 4.97 -16.26
CA PRO A 188 13.39 5.44 -17.64
C PRO A 188 14.20 4.68 -18.72
N ASP A 189 15.21 3.91 -18.31
CA ASP A 189 16.08 3.13 -19.19
C ASP A 189 15.61 1.68 -19.40
N PHE A 190 14.49 1.25 -18.78
CA PHE A 190 13.93 -0.10 -18.90
C PHE A 190 12.79 -0.17 -19.93
N ASP A 191 12.81 -1.23 -20.76
CA ASP A 191 11.74 -1.53 -21.70
C ASP A 191 10.67 -2.40 -21.02
N GLN A 192 9.55 -1.77 -20.64
CA GLN A 192 8.41 -2.40 -19.96
C GLN A 192 7.81 -3.58 -20.74
N GLU A 193 7.92 -3.60 -22.07
CA GLU A 193 7.29 -4.63 -22.91
C GLU A 193 8.13 -5.91 -23.03
N ALA A 194 9.40 -5.86 -22.64
CA ALA A 194 10.36 -6.95 -22.84
C ALA A 194 10.63 -7.79 -21.58
N GLU A 195 10.34 -7.28 -20.39
CA GLU A 195 10.75 -7.89 -19.11
C GLU A 195 9.58 -8.44 -18.29
N ASP A 196 9.83 -9.55 -17.58
CA ASP A 196 8.87 -10.13 -16.64
C ASP A 196 8.91 -9.32 -15.33
N ALA A 197 7.79 -8.71 -14.95
CA ALA A 197 7.72 -7.76 -13.83
C ALA A 197 8.22 -8.37 -12.51
N VAL A 198 7.81 -9.61 -12.21
CA VAL A 198 8.24 -10.33 -10.99
C VAL A 198 9.73 -10.60 -11.00
N GLU A 199 10.30 -11.00 -12.15
CA GLU A 199 11.74 -11.21 -12.25
C GLU A 199 12.53 -9.92 -11.99
N LEU A 200 12.11 -8.82 -12.60
CA LEU A 200 12.71 -7.50 -12.39
C LEU A 200 12.61 -7.07 -10.92
N TYR A 201 11.44 -7.28 -10.33
CA TYR A 201 11.15 -6.95 -8.94
C TYR A 201 12.06 -7.72 -7.97
N GLU A 202 12.17 -9.04 -8.12
CA GLU A 202 12.96 -9.89 -7.23
C GLU A 202 14.47 -9.71 -7.43
N ARG A 203 14.94 -9.51 -8.67
CA ARG A 203 16.37 -9.47 -8.98
C ARG A 203 16.99 -8.08 -8.82
N ILE A 204 16.20 -7.02 -8.97
CA ILE A 204 16.71 -5.64 -9.02
C ILE A 204 16.03 -4.76 -7.99
N PHE A 205 14.70 -4.69 -7.99
CA PHE A 205 13.97 -3.74 -7.13
C PHE A 205 14.15 -4.06 -5.64
N LEU A 206 13.76 -5.26 -5.20
CA LEU A 206 13.83 -5.67 -3.79
C LEU A 206 15.24 -5.54 -3.19
N PRO A 207 16.32 -6.04 -3.85
CA PRO A 207 17.67 -5.88 -3.33
C PRO A 207 18.11 -4.41 -3.20
N ARG A 208 17.63 -3.51 -4.07
CA ARG A 208 17.91 -2.08 -3.95
C ARG A 208 17.21 -1.46 -2.75
N MET A 209 15.93 -1.77 -2.54
CA MET A 209 15.16 -1.28 -1.39
C MET A 209 15.76 -1.76 -0.06
N GLN A 210 16.21 -3.02 -0.01
CA GLN A 210 16.91 -3.58 1.15
C GLN A 210 18.26 -2.88 1.38
N ALA A 211 19.05 -2.68 0.33
CA ALA A 211 20.33 -2.00 0.44
C ALA A 211 20.17 -0.55 0.93
N SER A 212 19.21 0.21 0.42
CA SER A 212 18.92 1.58 0.89
C SER A 212 18.61 1.60 2.39
N ARG A 213 17.81 0.66 2.89
CA ARG A 213 17.55 0.53 4.33
C ARG A 213 18.79 0.18 5.16
N ASP A 214 19.64 -0.70 4.65
CA ASP A 214 20.92 -1.03 5.29
C ASP A 214 21.86 0.21 5.40
N TYR A 215 21.60 1.25 4.60
CA TYR A 215 22.27 2.56 4.66
C TYR A 215 21.45 3.65 5.36
N ASP A 216 20.43 3.28 6.14
CA ASP A 216 19.52 4.21 6.85
C ASP A 216 18.74 5.16 5.92
N GLU A 217 18.55 4.78 4.64
CA GLU A 217 17.68 5.49 3.70
C GLU A 217 16.27 4.86 3.70
N VAL A 218 15.24 5.70 3.58
CA VAL A 218 13.84 5.26 3.44
C VAL A 218 13.50 5.26 1.96
N PRO A 219 13.33 4.09 1.30
CA PRO A 219 13.21 4.06 -0.15
C PRO A 219 11.95 4.73 -0.68
N GLY A 220 10.87 4.77 0.10
CA GLY A 220 9.71 5.59 -0.20
C GLY A 220 10.05 7.06 -0.46
N LEU A 221 11.11 7.61 0.18
CA LEU A 221 11.58 8.98 -0.05
C LEU A 221 12.45 9.15 -1.31
N ILE A 222 12.91 8.05 -1.93
CA ILE A 222 13.74 8.12 -3.14
C ILE A 222 12.89 8.45 -4.38
N TYR A 223 11.60 8.12 -4.32
CA TYR A 223 10.63 8.28 -5.41
C TYR A 223 9.63 9.41 -5.16
N HIS A 224 9.84 10.19 -4.10
CA HIS A 224 9.11 11.40 -3.74
C HIS A 224 10.06 12.61 -3.70
#